data_AF-A0A4Y3NAS7-F1
#
_entry.id   AF-A0A4Y3NAS7-F1
#
_cell.length_a   1.000
_cell.length_b   1.000
_cell.length_c   1.000
_cell.angle_alpha   90.00
_cell.angle_beta   90.00
_cell.angle_gamma   90.00
#
_symmetry.space_group_name_H-M   'P 1'
#
loop_
_entity.id
_entity.type
_entity.pdbx_description
1 polymer ?
#
loop_
_entity_poly.entity_id
_entity_poly.type
_entity_poly.pdbx_seq_one_letter_code
_entity_poly.pdbx_strand_id
1 'polypeptide(L)'
;MEMAQRHGIPSRLSEADLRDMQDNPPPWLVQSRANRTGKRPVWVHLTCAVCGYTEAVRPKKWWPEFSFVFCGTHRNSELPELFLGDVRSEYEGVGSRFVGVVDVRKD
;
A
#
# COMPACT_ATOMS: atom_id res chain seq x y z
N MET A 1 -5.72 -6.97 -18.46
CA MET A 1 -6.73 -7.58 -19.35
C MET A 1 -7.01 -9.06 -19.07
N GLU A 2 -6.28 -9.72 -18.16
CA GLU A 2 -6.47 -11.17 -17.90
C GLU A 2 -7.82 -11.55 -17.27
N MET A 3 -8.43 -10.68 -16.45
CA MET A 3 -9.62 -11.07 -15.67
C MET A 3 -10.89 -11.24 -16.52
N ALA A 4 -11.05 -10.47 -17.60
CA ALA A 4 -12.21 -10.60 -18.49
C ALA A 4 -12.18 -11.95 -19.24
N GLN A 5 -11.02 -12.31 -19.78
CA GLN A 5 -10.82 -13.61 -20.45
C GLN A 5 -10.94 -14.77 -19.45
N ARG A 6 -10.36 -14.64 -18.25
CA ARG A 6 -10.42 -15.69 -17.21
C ARG A 6 -11.84 -16.00 -16.74
N HIS A 7 -12.74 -15.03 -16.82
CA HIS A 7 -14.15 -15.21 -16.46
C HIS A 7 -15.08 -15.35 -17.68
N GLY A 8 -14.52 -15.60 -18.88
CA GLY A 8 -15.29 -15.85 -20.10
C GLY A 8 -16.13 -14.66 -20.57
N ILE A 9 -15.78 -13.44 -20.18
CA ILE A 9 -16.53 -12.25 -20.57
C ILE A 9 -16.19 -11.93 -22.04
N PRO A 10 -17.19 -11.93 -22.95
CA PRO A 10 -16.96 -11.65 -24.36
C PRO A 10 -16.47 -10.21 -24.56
N SER A 11 -15.75 -9.97 -25.64
CA SER A 11 -15.25 -8.62 -25.99
C SER A 11 -16.35 -7.61 -26.30
N ARG A 12 -17.57 -8.10 -26.58
CA ARG A 12 -18.79 -7.33 -26.72
C ARG A 12 -19.90 -8.01 -25.92
N LEU A 13 -20.63 -7.22 -25.15
CA LEU A 13 -21.73 -7.67 -24.30
C LEU A 13 -22.98 -6.89 -24.74
N SER A 14 -24.13 -7.56 -24.83
CA SER A 14 -25.39 -6.84 -25.08
C SER A 14 -25.82 -6.09 -23.81
N GLU A 15 -26.68 -5.09 -23.98
CA GLU A 15 -27.24 -4.36 -22.83
C GLU A 15 -28.06 -5.29 -21.91
N ALA A 16 -28.74 -6.29 -22.49
CA ALA A 16 -29.50 -7.29 -21.74
C ALA A 16 -28.60 -8.19 -20.90
N ASP A 17 -27.51 -8.68 -21.48
CA ASP A 17 -26.52 -9.50 -20.76
C ASP A 17 -25.81 -8.71 -19.67
N LEU A 18 -25.54 -7.42 -19.92
CA LEU A 18 -25.00 -6.53 -18.90
C LEU A 18 -25.96 -6.37 -17.73
N ARG A 19 -27.26 -6.23 -18.01
CA ARG A 19 -28.29 -6.06 -16.99
C ARG A 19 -28.44 -7.32 -16.14
N ASP A 20 -28.49 -8.49 -16.78
CA ASP A 20 -28.53 -9.77 -16.06
C ASP A 20 -27.30 -9.97 -15.18
N MET A 21 -26.09 -9.64 -15.66
CA MET A 21 -24.88 -9.67 -14.83
C MET A 21 -24.92 -8.68 -13.65
N GLN A 22 -25.72 -7.62 -13.73
CA GLN A 22 -25.83 -6.63 -12.65
C GLN A 22 -26.86 -7.04 -11.60
N ASP A 23 -27.97 -7.63 -12.06
CA ASP A 23 -29.10 -8.10 -11.25
C ASP A 23 -28.79 -9.47 -10.60
N ASN A 24 -28.08 -10.34 -11.31
CA ASN A 24 -27.64 -11.67 -10.87
C ASN A 24 -26.10 -11.75 -10.92
N PRO A 25 -25.39 -10.99 -10.06
CA PRO A 25 -23.95 -10.85 -10.20
C PRO A 25 -23.23 -12.17 -9.90
N PRO A 26 -22.29 -12.60 -10.76
CA PRO A 26 -21.48 -13.76 -10.49
C PRO A 26 -20.58 -13.54 -9.27
N PRO A 27 -20.13 -14.60 -8.58
CA PRO A 27 -19.38 -14.48 -7.33
C PRO A 27 -18.13 -13.58 -7.41
N TRP A 28 -17.42 -13.60 -8.55
CA TRP A 28 -16.24 -12.76 -8.76
C TRP A 28 -16.58 -11.26 -8.84
N LEU A 29 -17.76 -10.90 -9.36
CA LEU A 29 -18.21 -9.51 -9.45
C LEU A 29 -18.63 -9.00 -8.07
N VAL A 30 -19.28 -9.85 -7.27
CA VAL A 30 -19.60 -9.56 -5.85
C VAL A 30 -18.31 -9.33 -5.06
N GLN A 31 -17.32 -10.22 -5.18
CA GLN A 31 -16.02 -10.07 -4.51
C GLN A 31 -15.29 -8.80 -4.97
N SER A 32 -15.31 -8.49 -6.26
CA SER A 32 -14.71 -7.26 -6.82
C SER A 32 -15.36 -5.99 -6.26
N ARG A 33 -16.69 -5.97 -6.15
CA ARG A 33 -17.43 -4.86 -5.52
C ARG A 33 -17.09 -4.73 -4.03
N ALA A 34 -17.02 -5.84 -3.30
CA ALA A 34 -16.60 -5.83 -1.89
C ALA A 34 -15.17 -5.27 -1.73
N ASN A 35 -14.23 -5.69 -2.59
CA ASN A 35 -12.85 -5.21 -2.56
C ASN A 35 -12.74 -3.70 -2.83
N ARG A 36 -13.65 -3.12 -3.64
CA ARG A 36 -13.72 -1.66 -3.84
C ARG A 36 -14.06 -0.88 -2.58
N THR A 37 -14.73 -1.51 -1.62
CA THR A 37 -15.09 -0.89 -0.33
C THR A 37 -14.02 -1.11 0.76
N GLY A 38 -12.90 -1.77 0.44
CA GLY A 38 -11.84 -2.08 1.40
C GLY A 38 -11.17 -0.83 1.97
N LYS A 39 -11.11 -0.74 3.32
CA LYS A 39 -10.49 0.37 4.07
C LYS A 39 -8.96 0.44 3.98
N ARG A 40 -8.31 -0.54 3.34
CA ARG A 40 -6.84 -0.58 3.26
C ARG A 40 -6.35 0.32 2.13
N PRO A 41 -5.42 1.25 2.40
CA PRO A 41 -4.82 2.07 1.35
C PRO A 41 -4.26 1.14 0.27
N VAL A 42 -4.78 1.26 -0.95
CA VAL A 42 -4.24 0.49 -2.08
C VAL A 42 -2.82 0.94 -2.37
N TRP A 43 -2.52 2.21 -2.10
CA TRP A 43 -1.23 2.85 -2.23
C TRP A 43 -1.03 3.83 -1.07
N VAL A 44 0.21 3.95 -0.59
CA VAL A 44 0.67 5.02 0.31
C VAL A 44 1.85 5.73 -0.33
N HIS A 45 2.08 6.98 0.06
CA HIS A 45 3.27 7.73 -0.34
C HIS A 45 4.30 7.65 0.78
N LEU A 46 5.46 7.09 0.46
CA LEU A 46 6.66 7.21 1.27
C LEU A 46 7.39 8.47 0.86
N THR A 47 7.84 9.26 1.82
CA THR A 47 8.60 10.50 1.58
C THR A 47 9.84 10.48 2.45
N CYS A 48 11.01 10.58 1.83
CA CYS A 48 12.28 10.64 2.55
C CYS A 48 12.29 11.87 3.45
N ALA A 49 12.45 11.68 4.75
CA ALA A 49 12.47 12.77 5.71
C ALA A 49 13.67 13.72 5.53
N VAL A 50 14.72 13.28 4.82
CA VAL A 50 15.95 14.06 4.60
C VAL A 50 15.90 14.88 3.30
N CYS A 51 15.59 14.22 2.16
CA CYS A 51 15.66 14.87 0.84
C CYS A 51 14.31 15.04 0.13
N GLY A 52 13.21 14.58 0.72
CA GLY A 52 11.87 14.70 0.14
C GLY A 52 11.59 13.76 -1.03
N TYR A 53 12.50 12.88 -1.43
CA TYR A 53 12.23 11.87 -2.46
C TYR A 53 10.98 11.04 -2.10
N THR A 54 10.07 10.86 -3.06
CA THR A 54 8.80 10.16 -2.83
C THR A 54 8.63 8.91 -3.68
N GLU A 55 7.95 7.90 -3.14
CA GLU A 55 7.51 6.70 -3.87
C GLU A 55 6.08 6.32 -3.49
N ALA A 56 5.24 6.01 -4.48
CA ALA A 56 3.91 5.43 -4.24
C ALA A 56 4.02 3.90 -4.20
N VAL A 57 3.71 3.30 -3.05
CA VAL A 57 3.92 1.86 -2.80
C VAL A 57 2.68 1.22 -2.19
N ARG A 58 2.55 -0.10 -2.34
CA ARG A 58 1.54 -0.87 -1.61
C ARG A 58 2.10 -1.28 -0.24
N PRO A 59 1.51 -0.84 0.88
CA PRO A 59 1.94 -1.27 2.21
C PRO A 59 1.97 -2.78 2.34
N LYS A 60 3.01 -3.31 2.99
CA LYS A 60 3.07 -4.74 3.33
C LYS A 60 2.46 -4.97 4.70
N LYS A 61 1.87 -6.15 4.90
CA LYS A 61 1.24 -6.52 6.18
C LYS A 61 2.21 -6.45 7.37
N TRP A 62 3.51 -6.63 7.12
CA TRP A 62 4.54 -6.62 8.16
C TRP A 62 5.05 -5.22 8.50
N TRP A 63 4.70 -4.19 7.72
CA TRP A 63 5.13 -2.82 8.03
C TRP A 63 4.46 -2.35 9.32
N PRO A 64 5.24 -1.85 10.30
CA PRO A 64 4.67 -1.08 11.40
C PRO A 64 4.21 0.29 10.90
N GLU A 65 3.63 1.07 11.80
CA GLU A 65 3.47 2.50 11.58
C GLU A 65 4.83 3.18 11.76
N PHE A 66 5.37 3.71 10.66
CA PHE A 66 6.69 4.35 10.68
C PHE A 66 6.58 5.78 11.20
N SER A 67 7.48 6.15 12.11
CA SER A 67 7.71 7.55 12.52
C SER A 67 8.34 8.33 11.37
N PHE A 68 9.31 7.71 10.68
CA PHE A 68 10.00 8.28 9.53
C PHE A 68 10.34 7.21 8.50
N VAL A 69 10.61 7.63 7.27
CA VAL A 69 11.31 6.82 6.27
C VAL A 69 12.43 7.65 5.66
N PHE A 70 13.55 7.00 5.31
CA PHE A 70 14.61 7.62 4.52
C PHE A 70 15.01 6.71 3.35
N CYS A 71 15.43 7.31 2.24
CA CYS A 71 15.85 6.53 1.07
C CYS A 71 17.30 6.05 1.24
N GLY A 72 17.69 5.03 0.47
CA GLY A 72 19.02 4.40 0.57
C GLY A 72 20.24 5.28 0.23
N THR A 73 20.05 6.58 -0.04
CA THR A 73 21.14 7.56 -0.15
C THR A 73 21.42 8.29 1.16
N HIS A 74 20.53 8.17 2.14
CA HIS A 74 20.66 8.75 3.48
C HIS A 74 20.74 7.67 4.54
N ARG A 75 21.03 8.09 5.76
CA ARG A 75 21.22 7.22 6.93
C ARG A 75 20.35 7.71 8.08
N ASN A 76 20.10 6.80 9.02
CA ASN A 76 19.37 7.09 10.25
C ASN A 76 19.93 8.31 11.02
N SER A 77 21.26 8.50 11.01
CA SER A 77 21.91 9.65 11.66
C SER A 77 21.55 11.02 11.08
N GLU A 78 20.92 11.08 9.90
CA GLU A 78 20.49 12.31 9.24
C GLU A 78 19.01 12.65 9.52
N LEU A 79 18.29 11.76 10.22
CA LEU A 79 16.93 12.01 10.65
C LEU A 79 16.90 13.00 11.82
N PRO A 80 15.71 13.58 12.12
CA PRO A 80 15.51 14.32 13.36
C PRO A 80 16.01 13.54 14.58
N GLU A 81 16.55 14.29 15.55
CA GLU A 81 17.09 13.74 16.79
C GLU A 81 16.03 12.90 17.52
N LEU A 82 16.48 11.78 18.06
CA LEU A 82 15.64 10.90 18.87
C LEU A 82 15.35 11.58 20.21
N PHE A 83 14.08 11.61 20.61
CA PHE A 83 13.71 12.14 21.92
C PHE A 83 14.40 11.35 23.04
N LEU A 84 14.83 12.06 24.10
CA LEU A 84 15.52 11.44 25.21
C LEU A 84 14.61 10.40 25.90
N GLY A 85 15.11 9.16 25.98
CA GLY A 85 14.36 8.03 26.51
C GLY A 85 13.62 7.20 25.46
N ASP A 86 13.60 7.61 24.20
CA ASP A 86 13.04 6.80 23.13
C ASP A 86 14.08 5.78 22.60
N VAL A 87 13.58 4.72 21.98
CA VAL A 87 14.34 3.72 21.24
C VAL A 87 13.96 3.80 19.78
N ARG A 88 14.97 3.90 18.91
CA ARG A 88 14.81 3.89 17.46
C ARG A 88 15.11 2.51 16.89
N SER A 89 14.20 2.00 16.06
CA SER A 89 14.36 0.74 15.32
C SER A 89 14.26 0.97 13.82
N GLU A 90 15.09 0.26 13.05
CA GLU A 90 15.13 0.32 11.58
C GLU A 90 14.51 -0.92 10.95
N TYR A 91 13.80 -0.72 9.84
CA TYR A 91 13.12 -1.74 9.05
C TYR A 91 13.55 -1.60 7.59
N GLU A 92 14.41 -2.50 7.13
CA GLU A 92 14.86 -2.52 5.73
C GLU A 92 13.79 -3.10 4.79
N GLY A 93 13.97 -2.91 3.48
CA GLY A 93 13.09 -3.48 2.45
C GLY A 93 11.71 -2.80 2.39
N VAL A 94 11.63 -1.53 2.80
CA VAL A 94 10.42 -0.71 2.69
C VAL A 94 10.40 -0.05 1.30
N GLY A 95 9.28 -0.18 0.58
CA GLY A 95 9.20 0.25 -0.83
C GLY A 95 10.26 -0.40 -1.72
N SER A 96 10.78 0.36 -2.68
CA SER A 96 11.88 -0.08 -3.54
C SER A 96 13.27 0.13 -2.92
N ARG A 97 13.44 1.19 -2.13
CA ARG A 97 14.74 1.62 -1.59
C ARG A 97 14.65 2.45 -0.30
N PHE A 98 13.60 2.30 0.48
CA PHE A 98 13.46 2.98 1.76
C PHE A 98 13.85 2.06 2.91
N VAL A 99 14.32 2.70 3.98
CA VAL A 99 14.39 2.14 5.33
C VAL A 99 13.32 2.86 6.15
N GLY A 100 12.46 2.08 6.80
CA GLY A 100 11.47 2.58 7.73
C GLY A 100 12.05 2.70 9.13
N VAL A 101 11.62 3.71 9.87
CA VAL A 101 12.08 3.99 11.23
C VAL A 101 10.89 4.08 12.16
N VAL A 102 10.99 3.43 13.31
CA VAL A 102 10.02 3.50 14.40
C VAL A 102 10.73 4.00 15.65
N ASP A 103 10.25 5.12 16.17
CA ASP A 103 10.67 5.67 17.45
C ASP A 103 9.58 5.34 18.49
N VAL A 104 9.96 4.64 19.55
CA VAL A 104 9.07 4.28 20.66
C VAL A 104 9.64 4.74 21.98
N ARG A 105 8.78 5.26 22.85
CA ARG A 105 9.12 5.59 24.23
C ARG A 105 9.58 4.32 24.95
N LYS A 106 10.73 4.38 25.63
CA LYS A 106 11.15 3.33 26.54
C LYS A 106 10.48 3.57 27.89
N ASP A 107 9.64 2.64 28.32
CA ASP A 107 9.08 2.62 29.67
C ASP A 107 10.15 2.37 30.74
#